data_AF-A0A960NUJ1-F1
#
_entry.id   AF-A0A960NUJ1-F1
#
_cell.length_a   1.000
_cell.length_b   1.000
_cell.length_c   1.000
_cell.angle_alpha   90.00
_cell.angle_beta   90.00
_cell.angle_gamma   90.00
#
_symmetry.space_group_name_H-M   'P 1'
#
loop_
_entity.id
_entity.type
_entity.pdbx_description
1 polymer ?
#
loop_
_entity_poly.entity_id
_entity_poly.type
_entity_poly.pdbx_seq_one_letter_code
_entity_poly.pdbx_strand_id
1 'polypeptide(L)'
;MPPNPNPATPAVSGWKSLGPGFLVAATGVGAGDLIAAAVVGQRFGLAVLWVVALGALFKAVLNEGVSRWQLATGTTLIEGWTQRLPKWVGYYFTGYLALWAVLVAAALASACGVAAKALWPGSALSTVGWSVVHAAVGYALVRWWG
;
A
#
# COMPACT_ATOMS: atom_id res chain seq x y z
N MET A 1 12.52 47.40 -13.31
CA MET A 1 13.01 46.01 -13.25
C MET A 1 11.98 45.16 -13.97
N PRO A 2 12.29 44.53 -15.12
CA PRO A 2 11.31 43.70 -15.81
C PRO A 2 10.98 42.44 -14.97
N PRO A 3 9.75 41.90 -15.05
CA PRO A 3 9.36 40.68 -14.35
C PRO A 3 10.17 39.48 -14.86
N ASN A 4 10.66 38.67 -13.92
CA ASN A 4 11.41 37.44 -14.17
C ASN A 4 10.51 36.43 -14.92
N PRO A 5 10.98 35.72 -15.97
CA PRO A 5 10.17 34.72 -16.65
C PRO A 5 9.85 33.58 -15.68
N ASN A 6 8.56 33.21 -15.57
CA ASN A 6 8.15 32.04 -14.81
C ASN A 6 8.92 30.80 -15.30
N PRO A 7 9.46 29.95 -14.41
CA PRO A 7 10.05 28.68 -14.82
C PRO A 7 8.95 27.83 -15.47
N ALA A 8 9.15 27.48 -16.74
CA ALA A 8 8.23 26.62 -17.46
C ALA A 8 8.08 25.29 -16.71
N THR A 9 6.87 25.02 -16.20
CA THR A 9 6.50 23.71 -15.65
C THR A 9 6.78 22.67 -16.73
N PRO A 10 7.66 21.69 -16.49
CA PRO A 10 7.91 20.65 -17.47
C PRO A 10 6.59 19.88 -17.66
N ALA A 11 6.05 19.92 -18.88
CA ALA A 11 4.89 19.13 -19.25
C ALA A 11 5.28 17.65 -19.19
N VAL A 12 5.08 17.03 -18.04
CA VAL A 12 5.27 15.59 -17.88
C VAL A 12 4.20 14.88 -18.72
N SER A 13 4.67 14.24 -19.79
CA SER A 13 3.88 13.37 -20.66
C SER A 13 2.99 12.44 -19.82
N GLY A 14 1.68 12.48 -20.03
CA GLY A 14 0.67 11.78 -19.22
C GLY A 14 0.80 10.26 -19.14
N TRP A 15 1.74 9.65 -19.87
CA TRP A 15 2.03 8.22 -19.81
C TRP A 15 3.15 7.89 -18.80
N LYS A 16 4.05 8.84 -18.51
CA LYS A 16 5.10 8.67 -17.48
C LYS A 16 4.57 8.90 -16.06
N SER A 17 3.44 9.59 -15.90
CA SER A 17 2.79 9.81 -14.61
C SER A 17 1.93 8.62 -14.14
N LEU A 18 1.56 7.70 -15.04
CA LEU A 18 0.77 6.50 -14.69
C LEU A 18 1.62 5.43 -13.98
N GLY A 19 2.92 5.38 -14.25
CA GLY A 19 3.83 4.38 -13.68
C GLY A 19 3.84 4.37 -12.14
N PRO A 20 4.09 5.51 -11.47
CA PRO A 20 4.09 5.57 -10.01
C PRO A 20 2.72 5.24 -9.40
N GLY A 21 1.64 5.75 -9.99
CA GLY A 21 0.27 5.50 -9.50
C GLY A 21 -0.13 4.02 -9.58
N PHE A 22 0.23 3.35 -10.69
CA PHE A 22 -0.03 1.92 -10.86
C PHE A 22 0.81 1.06 -9.90
N LEU A 23 2.09 1.41 -9.68
CA LEU A 23 2.95 0.76 -8.69
C LEU A 23 2.39 0.87 -7.26
N VAL A 24 1.88 2.04 -6.89
CA VAL A 24 1.25 2.25 -5.57
C VAL A 24 -0.08 1.49 -5.48
N ALA A 25 -0.88 1.45 -6.55
CA ALA A 25 -2.12 0.67 -6.58
C ALA A 25 -1.86 -0.84 -6.47
N ALA A 26 -0.86 -1.36 -7.19
CA ALA A 26 -0.49 -2.77 -7.19
C ALA A 26 0.08 -3.22 -5.84
N THR A 27 0.82 -2.37 -5.14
CA THR A 27 1.30 -2.65 -3.77
C THR A 27 0.21 -2.46 -2.72
N GLY A 28 -0.83 -1.68 -3.03
CA GLY A 28 -1.96 -1.41 -2.14
C GLY A 28 -3.01 -2.52 -2.04
N VAL A 29 -3.01 -3.51 -2.95
CA VAL A 29 -3.92 -4.67 -2.92
C VAL A 29 -3.10 -5.94 -2.72
N GLY A 30 -3.15 -6.51 -1.52
CA GLY A 30 -2.36 -7.69 -1.17
C GLY A 30 -3.09 -9.01 -1.45
N ALA A 31 -2.33 -10.12 -1.40
CA ALA A 31 -2.90 -11.46 -1.45
C ALA A 31 -3.92 -11.72 -0.31
N GLY A 32 -3.72 -11.08 0.85
CA GLY A 32 -4.67 -11.14 1.96
C GLY A 32 -6.02 -10.48 1.64
N ASP A 33 -6.01 -9.33 0.95
CA ASP A 33 -7.23 -8.66 0.51
C ASP A 33 -7.99 -9.50 -0.52
N LEU A 34 -7.26 -10.18 -1.41
CA LEU A 34 -7.85 -11.09 -2.40
C LEU A 34 -8.49 -12.31 -1.73
N ILE A 35 -7.83 -12.91 -0.73
CA ILE A 35 -8.39 -14.04 0.04
C ILE A 35 -9.62 -13.59 0.83
N ALA A 36 -9.54 -12.45 1.52
CA ALA A 36 -10.67 -11.91 2.27
C ALA A 36 -11.85 -11.61 1.34
N ALA A 37 -11.61 -10.96 0.19
CA ALA A 37 -12.62 -10.70 -0.83
C ALA A 37 -13.22 -11.99 -1.39
N ALA A 38 -12.41 -13.02 -1.64
CA ALA A 38 -12.89 -14.32 -2.08
C ALA A 38 -13.77 -14.99 -1.03
N VAL A 39 -13.36 -15.02 0.25
CA VAL A 39 -14.15 -15.61 1.35
C VAL A 39 -15.46 -14.86 1.55
N VAL A 40 -15.43 -13.53 1.53
CA VAL A 40 -16.63 -12.70 1.64
C VAL A 40 -17.55 -12.88 0.43
N GLY A 41 -16.99 -12.95 -0.78
CA GLY A 41 -17.74 -13.23 -2.00
C GLY A 41 -18.36 -14.62 -2.03
N GLN A 42 -17.67 -15.65 -1.51
CA GLN A 42 -18.23 -16.99 -1.36
C GLN A 42 -19.38 -17.04 -0.36
N ARG A 43 -19.33 -16.24 0.72
CA ARG A 43 -20.36 -16.21 1.76
C ARG A 43 -21.58 -15.38 1.39
N PHE A 44 -21.39 -14.24 0.74
CA PHE A 44 -22.44 -13.23 0.51
C PHE A 44 -22.75 -12.97 -0.97
N GLY A 45 -22.02 -13.59 -1.91
CA GLY A 45 -22.23 -13.40 -3.33
C GLY A 45 -22.14 -11.93 -3.76
N LEU A 46 -23.03 -11.52 -4.67
CA LEU A 46 -23.10 -10.14 -5.16
C LEU A 46 -23.70 -9.15 -4.14
N ALA A 47 -24.25 -9.64 -3.02
CA ALA A 47 -24.85 -8.77 -2.01
C ALA A 47 -23.83 -7.86 -1.32
N VAL A 48 -22.52 -8.14 -1.43
CA VAL A 48 -21.46 -7.28 -0.87
C VAL A 48 -21.04 -6.13 -1.80
N LEU A 49 -21.47 -6.11 -3.07
CA LEU A 49 -21.00 -5.12 -4.04
C LEU A 49 -21.33 -3.68 -3.65
N TRP A 50 -22.50 -3.44 -3.04
CA TRP A 50 -22.86 -2.11 -2.56
C TRP A 50 -21.94 -1.65 -1.42
N VAL A 51 -21.45 -2.57 -0.57
CA VAL A 51 -20.48 -2.27 0.49
C VAL A 51 -19.15 -1.85 -0.11
N VAL A 52 -18.71 -2.52 -1.18
CA VAL A 52 -17.48 -2.16 -1.91
C VAL A 52 -17.61 -0.77 -2.52
N ALA A 53 -18.74 -0.47 -3.17
CA ALA A 53 -19.00 0.85 -3.75
C ALA A 53 -19.02 1.95 -2.67
N LEU A 54 -19.66 1.69 -1.54
CA LEU A 54 -19.71 2.61 -0.41
C LEU A 54 -18.30 2.83 0.20
N GLY A 55 -17.51 1.77 0.34
CA GLY A 55 -16.12 1.86 0.80
C GLY A 55 -15.25 2.69 -0.15
N ALA A 56 -15.42 2.52 -1.47
CA ALA A 56 -14.74 3.33 -2.47
C ALA A 56 -15.13 4.82 -2.38
N LEU A 57 -16.41 5.11 -2.16
CA LEU A 57 -16.89 6.48 -1.94
C LEU A 57 -16.25 7.11 -0.68
N PHE A 58 -16.26 6.40 0.45
CA PHE A 58 -15.62 6.90 1.67
C PHE A 58 -14.12 7.14 1.46
N LYS A 59 -13.42 6.23 0.78
CA LYS A 59 -12.01 6.39 0.44
C LYS A 59 -11.77 7.63 -0.42
N ALA A 60 -12.64 7.89 -1.39
CA ALA A 60 -12.55 9.08 -2.25
C ALA A 60 -12.71 10.38 -1.44
N VAL A 61 -13.73 10.46 -0.58
CA VAL A 61 -13.99 11.64 0.28
C VAL A 61 -12.82 11.88 1.24
N LEU A 62 -12.29 10.82 1.85
CA LEU A 62 -11.13 10.93 2.75
C LEU A 62 -9.88 11.41 1.99
N ASN A 63 -9.60 10.85 0.81
CA ASN A 63 -8.48 11.28 -0.02
C ASN A 63 -8.61 12.74 -0.43
N GLU A 64 -9.80 13.18 -0.86
CA GLU A 64 -10.05 14.57 -1.20
C GLU A 64 -9.83 15.49 0.00
N GLY A 65 -10.31 15.11 1.19
CA GLY A 65 -10.08 15.85 2.43
C GLY A 65 -8.59 16.02 2.74
N VAL A 66 -7.80 14.94 2.62
CA VAL A 66 -6.35 14.98 2.81
C VAL A 66 -5.66 15.83 1.74
N SER A 67 -6.05 15.69 0.47
CA SER A 67 -5.49 16.51 -0.61
C SER A 67 -5.80 17.99 -0.41
N ARG A 68 -7.03 18.35 -0.03
CA ARG A 68 -7.41 19.73 0.29
C ARG A 68 -6.61 20.28 1.48
N TRP A 69 -6.39 19.47 2.52
CA TRP A 69 -5.53 19.86 3.63
C TRP A 69 -4.09 20.14 3.17
N GLN A 70 -3.51 19.23 2.39
CA GLN A 70 -2.13 19.37 1.89
C GLN A 70 -1.98 20.61 1.00
N LEU A 71 -2.96 20.89 0.13
CA LEU A 71 -2.97 22.08 -0.72
C LEU A 71 -3.15 23.37 0.07
N ALA A 72 -3.99 23.38 1.11
CA ALA A 72 -4.26 24.58 1.90
C ALA A 72 -3.14 24.91 2.89
N THR A 73 -2.47 23.90 3.45
CA THR A 73 -1.49 24.07 4.54
C THR A 73 -0.05 23.98 4.05
N GLY A 74 0.19 23.38 2.88
CA GLY A 74 1.54 23.11 2.36
C GLY A 74 2.31 22.03 3.13
N THR A 75 1.72 21.44 4.17
CA THR A 75 2.33 20.41 5.02
C THR A 75 1.78 19.02 4.69
N THR A 76 2.59 17.98 4.85
CA THR A 76 2.09 16.61 4.81
C THR A 76 1.13 16.35 5.97
N LEU A 77 0.26 15.33 5.84
CA LEU A 77 -0.70 14.97 6.90
C LEU A 77 0.03 14.58 8.20
N ILE A 78 1.13 13.83 8.08
CA ILE A 78 1.95 13.39 9.22
C ILE A 78 2.66 14.58 9.88
N GLU A 79 3.12 15.55 9.10
CA GLU A 79 3.76 16.75 9.62
C GLU A 79 2.77 17.66 10.35
N GLY A 80 1.59 17.87 9.78
CA GLY A 80 0.49 18.55 10.44
C GLY A 80 0.04 17.84 11.72
N TRP A 81 0.01 16.50 11.71
CA TRP A 81 -0.27 15.69 12.90
C TRP A 81 0.79 15.93 13.98
N THR A 82 2.06 15.84 13.63
CA THR A 82 3.18 15.99 14.59
C THR A 82 3.24 17.40 15.20
N GLN A 83 2.84 18.42 14.44
CA GLN A 83 2.79 19.81 14.91
C GLN A 83 1.54 20.13 15.74
N ARG A 84 0.38 19.52 15.44
CA ARG A 84 -0.91 19.85 16.08
C ARG A 84 -1.39 18.86 17.15
N LEU A 85 -0.84 17.66 17.23
CA LEU A 85 -1.17 16.67 18.25
C LEU A 85 -0.03 16.43 19.24
N PRO A 86 -0.35 15.98 20.47
CA PRO A 86 0.66 15.68 21.47
C PRO A 86 1.59 14.54 21.02
N LYS A 87 2.88 14.66 21.34
CA LYS A 87 3.95 13.73 20.90
C LYS A 87 3.67 12.26 21.24
N TRP A 88 2.97 11.97 22.34
CA TRP A 88 2.54 10.61 22.71
C TRP A 88 1.69 9.93 21.62
N VAL A 89 0.83 10.68 20.91
CA VAL A 89 0.03 10.14 19.80
C VAL A 89 0.94 9.70 18.66
N GLY A 90 2.01 10.46 18.38
CA GLY A 90 3.03 10.09 17.40
C GLY A 90 3.77 8.81 17.77
N TYR A 91 4.18 8.65 19.03
CA TYR A 91 4.83 7.42 19.50
C TYR A 91 3.89 6.21 19.45
N TYR A 92 2.63 6.37 19.89
CA TYR A 92 1.62 5.31 19.79
C TYR A 92 1.38 4.90 18.34
N PHE A 93 1.19 5.87 17.45
CA PHE A 93 0.95 5.63 16.02
C PHE A 93 2.17 4.97 15.35
N THR A 94 3.39 5.37 15.73
CA THR A 94 4.63 4.75 15.23
C THR A 94 4.76 3.31 15.72
N GLY A 95 4.50 3.04 17.00
CA GLY A 95 4.50 1.68 17.55
C GLY A 95 3.44 0.79 16.88
N TYR A 96 2.24 1.33 16.66
CA TYR A 96 1.18 0.68 15.90
C TYR A 96 1.63 0.35 14.48
N LEU A 97 2.19 1.31 13.74
CA LEU A 97 2.67 1.10 12.38
C LEU A 97 3.79 0.07 12.32
N ALA A 98 4.71 0.05 13.28
CA ALA A 98 5.77 -0.94 13.34
C ALA A 98 5.21 -2.36 13.54
N LEU A 99 4.30 -2.54 14.51
CA LEU A 99 3.64 -3.83 14.73
C LEU A 99 2.84 -4.26 13.50
N TRP A 100 2.05 -3.34 12.95
CA TRP A 100 1.25 -3.58 11.76
C TRP A 100 2.12 -3.97 10.57
N ALA A 101 3.23 -3.27 10.33
CA ALA A 101 4.16 -3.57 9.25
C ALA A 101 4.78 -4.96 9.38
N VAL A 102 5.17 -5.37 10.59
CA VAL A 102 5.69 -6.73 10.83
C VAL A 102 4.63 -7.79 10.55
N LEU A 103 3.40 -7.58 11.04
CA LEU A 103 2.29 -8.52 10.82
C LEU A 103 1.93 -8.63 9.34
N VAL A 104 1.88 -7.50 8.62
CA VAL A 104 1.61 -7.46 7.18
C VAL A 104 2.74 -8.13 6.40
N ALA A 105 4.00 -7.85 6.72
CA ALA A 105 5.15 -8.49 6.08
C ALA A 105 5.13 -10.01 6.25
N ALA A 106 4.83 -10.49 7.47
CA ALA A 106 4.70 -11.93 7.74
C ALA A 106 3.53 -12.57 6.97
N ALA A 107 2.40 -11.88 6.87
CA ALA A 107 1.25 -12.34 6.10
C ALA A 107 1.56 -12.41 4.59
N LEU A 108 2.24 -11.41 4.04
CA LEU A 108 2.66 -11.40 2.64
C LEU A 108 3.66 -12.53 2.35
N ALA A 109 4.67 -12.71 3.20
CA ALA A 109 5.65 -13.80 3.05
C ALA A 109 4.96 -15.18 3.07
N SER A 110 3.99 -15.36 3.99
CA SER A 110 3.19 -16.58 4.08
C SER A 110 2.34 -16.81 2.82
N ALA A 111 1.69 -15.76 2.31
CA ALA A 111 0.89 -15.85 1.08
C ALA A 111 1.74 -16.24 -0.15
N CYS A 112 2.94 -15.66 -0.29
CA CYS A 112 3.89 -16.04 -1.33
C CYS A 112 4.32 -17.51 -1.19
N GLY A 113 4.56 -17.98 0.04
CA GLY A 113 4.89 -19.39 0.31
C GLY A 113 3.78 -20.36 -0.09
N VAL A 114 2.52 -20.02 0.21
CA VAL A 114 1.34 -20.80 -0.19
C VAL A 114 1.19 -20.82 -1.72
N ALA A 115 1.29 -19.66 -2.37
CA ALA A 115 1.19 -19.54 -3.82
C ALA A 115 2.28 -20.36 -4.53
N ALA A 116 3.53 -20.29 -4.05
CA ALA A 116 4.64 -21.06 -4.62
C ALA A 116 4.46 -22.57 -4.44
N LYS A 117 3.94 -23.02 -3.28
CA LYS A 117 3.62 -24.43 -3.06
C LYS A 117 2.48 -24.91 -3.95
N ALA A 118 1.50 -24.05 -4.24
CA ALA A 118 0.40 -24.36 -5.17
C ALA A 118 0.89 -24.49 -6.62
N LEU A 119 1.90 -23.71 -7.02
CA LEU A 119 2.51 -23.77 -8.36
C LEU A 119 3.42 -25.01 -8.54
N TRP A 120 4.15 -25.43 -7.50
CA TRP A 120 4.98 -26.64 -7.53
C TRP A 120 4.54 -27.66 -6.46
N PRO A 121 3.41 -28.36 -6.68
CA PRO A 121 2.87 -29.31 -5.72
C PRO A 121 3.81 -30.51 -5.45
N GLY A 122 4.64 -30.90 -6.42
CA GLY A 122 5.63 -31.98 -6.29
C GLY A 122 6.95 -31.59 -5.60
N SER A 123 7.11 -30.33 -5.19
CA SER A 123 8.33 -29.88 -4.49
C SER A 123 8.45 -30.49 -3.10
N ALA A 124 9.65 -30.95 -2.72
CA ALA A 124 9.92 -31.47 -1.36
C ALA A 124 9.90 -30.37 -0.28
N LEU A 125 9.91 -29.08 -0.67
CA LEU A 125 9.86 -27.96 0.27
C LEU A 125 8.46 -27.79 0.87
N SER A 126 8.42 -27.54 2.19
CA SER A 126 7.21 -27.13 2.90
C SER A 126 6.78 -25.70 2.51
N THR A 127 5.54 -25.33 2.80
CA THR A 127 5.01 -23.97 2.59
C THR A 127 5.88 -22.90 3.27
N VAL A 128 6.39 -23.22 4.46
CA VAL A 128 7.32 -22.35 5.20
C VAL A 128 8.65 -22.24 4.47
N GLY A 129 9.20 -23.35 3.95
CA GLY A 129 10.43 -23.33 3.15
C GLY A 129 10.31 -22.40 1.93
N TRP A 130 9.18 -22.46 1.22
CA TRP A 130 8.92 -21.55 0.09
C TRP A 130 8.77 -20.09 0.50
N SER A 131 8.18 -19.81 1.68
CA SER A 131 8.08 -18.45 2.20
C SER A 131 9.46 -17.85 2.51
N VAL A 132 10.37 -18.65 3.08
CA VAL A 132 11.75 -18.24 3.38
C VAL A 132 12.55 -17.99 2.11
N VAL A 133 12.39 -18.85 1.09
CA VAL A 133 13.03 -18.65 -0.22
C VAL A 133 12.57 -17.34 -0.86
N HIS A 134 11.27 -17.06 -0.87
CA HIS A 134 10.75 -15.81 -1.45
C HIS A 134 11.20 -14.58 -0.65
N ALA A 135 11.23 -14.66 0.68
CA ALA A 135 11.76 -13.60 1.52
C ALA A 135 13.25 -13.34 1.25
N ALA A 136 14.05 -14.39 1.09
CA ALA A 136 15.47 -14.29 0.77
C ALA A 136 15.72 -13.69 -0.62
N VAL A 137 14.95 -14.11 -1.64
CA VAL A 137 15.01 -13.54 -3.00
C VAL A 137 14.59 -12.07 -2.99
N GLY A 138 13.51 -11.74 -2.29
CA GLY A 138 13.06 -10.35 -2.12
C GLY A 138 14.13 -9.48 -1.46
N TYR A 139 14.75 -9.96 -0.38
CA TYR A 139 15.85 -9.28 0.28
C TYR A 139 17.07 -9.08 -0.66
N ALA A 140 17.44 -10.12 -1.42
CA ALA A 140 18.54 -10.04 -2.38
C ALA A 140 18.28 -9.00 -3.48
N LEU A 141 17.05 -8.94 -4.00
CA LEU A 141 16.66 -7.95 -5.00
C LEU A 141 16.71 -6.52 -4.45
N VAL A 142 16.20 -6.30 -3.24
CA VAL A 142 16.29 -5.00 -2.57
C VAL A 142 17.73 -4.58 -2.36
N ARG A 143 18.61 -5.52 -1.95
CA ARG A 143 20.04 -5.23 -1.79
C ARG A 143 20.76 -4.94 -3.10
N TRP A 144 20.28 -5.48 -4.22
CA TRP A 144 20.95 -5.33 -5.52
C TRP A 144 20.57 -4.04 -6.25
N TRP A 145 19.40 -3.46 -5.91
CA TRP A 145 18.89 -2.20 -6.46
C TRP A 145 18.83 -1.03 -5.45
N GLY A 146 19.16 -1.30 -4.18
CA GLY A 146 19.24 -0.30 -3.10
C GLY A 146 20.63 0.25 -2.88
#